data_AF-K9SNZ4-F1
#
_entry.id   AF-K9SNZ4-F1
#
_cell.length_a   1.000
_cell.length_b   1.000
_cell.length_c   1.000
_cell.angle_alpha   90.00
_cell.angle_beta   90.00
_cell.angle_gamma   90.00
#
_symmetry.space_group_name_H-M   'P 1'
#
loop_
_entity.id
_entity.type
_entity.pdbx_description
1 polymer ?
#
loop_
_entity_poly.entity_id
_entity_poly.type
_entity_poly.pdbx_seq_one_letter_code
_entity_poly.pdbx_strand_id
1 'polypeptide(L)'
;MQPSSSSSQMLNMGCGSIYHPDWVNIDMVAADRRHVQAHDLRQGLPYADHSFVACYSSHFLEHLDRGQAFNSLRECWRVLQSGGILRVVVPDLETIARHYLELLDQLDRAYWANKIERSGDEQTFKTELANGISADANHITSENQGTEPHNTTSSAKSKLAQMPRLDPEISETTDDLDSQPELWANYDWIMLELLEQSVRSQTGGEMGAYLANLQPEQSEFVRSRIGAELDRYQAALQSPVPSRWHKLRTSSIRSLWQKVRVAIARQLVWLVAGKEASNAFEIGLFRTAGEIHQWMYDRCSLARLLEQVGFSQISFLSATTSQIPDFDRYELDYKDGQVLRPNSIFVEAIKP
;
A
#
# COMPACT_ATOMS: atom_id res chain seq x y z
N MET A 1 42.44 28.74 6.02
CA MET A 1 41.03 28.53 6.41
C MET A 1 40.27 28.14 5.16
N GLN A 2 39.92 26.86 5.01
CA GLN A 2 39.00 26.42 3.97
C GLN A 2 37.56 26.80 4.39
N PRO A 3 36.69 27.18 3.45
CA PRO A 3 35.31 27.48 3.78
C PRO A 3 34.61 26.22 4.29
N SER A 4 33.97 26.39 5.44
CA SER A 4 33.23 25.41 6.24
C SER A 4 31.97 24.90 5.54
N SER A 5 31.78 23.57 5.61
CA SER A 5 30.53 22.81 5.53
C SER A 5 29.51 23.19 4.44
N SER A 6 29.54 22.51 3.30
CA SER A 6 28.29 22.26 2.56
C SER A 6 27.37 21.49 3.51
N SER A 7 26.25 22.08 3.94
CA SER A 7 25.21 21.32 4.64
C SER A 7 24.78 20.17 3.72
N SER A 8 25.11 18.94 4.09
CA SER A 8 24.69 17.76 3.33
C SER A 8 23.17 17.73 3.24
N GLN A 9 22.62 17.90 2.04
CA GLN A 9 21.18 18.02 1.85
C GLN A 9 20.52 16.64 1.89
N MET A 10 19.28 16.60 2.38
CA MET A 10 18.43 15.41 2.39
C MET A 10 17.15 15.69 1.60
N LEU A 11 16.62 14.69 0.90
CA LEU A 11 15.46 14.82 0.01
C LEU A 11 14.28 13.98 0.50
N ASN A 12 13.12 14.59 0.67
CA ASN A 12 11.86 13.92 0.99
C ASN A 12 10.92 14.00 -0.22
N MET A 13 10.62 12.86 -0.83
CA MET A 13 9.86 12.75 -2.09
C MET A 13 8.46 12.22 -1.86
N GLY A 14 7.47 12.89 -2.45
CA GLY A 14 6.06 12.56 -2.25
C GLY A 14 5.65 12.91 -0.83
N CYS A 15 6.14 14.04 -0.31
CA CYS A 15 6.05 14.35 1.12
C CYS A 15 4.62 14.63 1.60
N GLY A 16 3.68 14.96 0.70
CA GLY A 16 2.34 15.39 1.05
C GLY A 16 2.35 16.47 2.13
N SER A 17 1.74 16.18 3.28
CA SER A 17 1.72 17.05 4.46
C SER A 17 2.69 16.64 5.57
N ILE A 18 3.50 15.60 5.38
CA ILE A 18 4.48 15.11 6.36
C ILE A 18 5.88 15.48 5.86
N TYR A 19 6.45 16.53 6.43
CA TYR A 19 7.77 17.02 6.06
C TYR A 19 8.46 17.72 7.23
N HIS A 20 9.78 17.86 7.12
CA HIS A 20 10.61 18.61 8.05
C HIS A 20 11.36 19.74 7.32
N PRO A 21 11.51 20.94 7.90
CA PRO A 21 12.19 22.08 7.24
C PRO A 21 13.66 21.84 6.87
N ASP A 22 14.33 20.93 7.57
CA ASP A 22 15.73 20.55 7.28
C ASP A 22 15.88 19.66 6.03
N TRP A 23 14.76 19.19 5.47
CA TRP A 23 14.72 18.38 4.25
C TRP A 23 14.30 19.26 3.07
N VAL A 24 14.85 18.97 1.89
CA VAL A 24 14.27 19.43 0.64
C VAL A 24 13.02 18.58 0.39
N ASN A 25 11.84 19.20 0.41
CA ASN A 25 10.58 18.47 0.26
C ASN A 25 9.98 18.72 -1.12
N ILE A 26 9.55 17.65 -1.79
CA ILE A 26 9.03 17.72 -3.17
C ILE A 26 7.77 16.87 -3.30
N ASP A 27 6.73 17.43 -3.90
CA ASP A 27 5.44 16.76 -4.10
C ASP A 27 4.73 17.30 -5.35
N MET A 28 3.82 16.53 -5.95
CA MET A 28 2.99 16.99 -7.07
C MET A 28 2.12 18.20 -6.66
N VAL A 29 1.66 18.23 -5.40
CA VAL A 29 0.84 19.32 -4.87
C VAL A 29 1.50 19.93 -3.63
N ALA A 30 2.16 21.08 -3.83
CA ALA A 30 2.68 21.88 -2.72
C ALA A 30 1.56 22.69 -2.04
N ALA A 31 0.89 22.07 -1.06
CA ALA A 31 -0.08 22.77 -0.21
C ALA A 31 0.60 23.88 0.61
N ASP A 32 1.79 23.60 1.16
CA ASP A 32 2.69 24.59 1.76
C ASP A 32 3.86 24.92 0.82
N ARG A 33 3.68 25.92 -0.03
CA ARG A 33 4.73 26.37 -0.99
C ARG A 33 5.98 26.96 -0.35
N ARG A 34 6.00 27.20 0.97
CA ARG A 34 7.20 27.71 1.64
C ARG A 34 8.22 26.61 1.89
N HIS A 35 7.74 25.38 2.10
CA HIS A 35 8.58 24.24 2.48
C HIS A 35 8.54 23.09 1.47
N VAL A 36 7.54 23.07 0.56
CA VAL A 36 7.35 22.01 -0.43
C VAL A 36 7.46 22.57 -1.85
N GLN A 37 8.32 21.96 -2.66
CA GLN A 37 8.46 22.23 -4.09
C GLN A 37 7.40 21.45 -4.88
N ALA A 38 6.59 22.15 -5.67
CA ALA A 38 5.61 21.51 -6.56
C ALA A 38 6.30 20.92 -7.81
N HIS A 39 6.29 19.59 -7.95
CA HIS A 39 6.89 18.88 -9.08
C HIS A 39 6.28 17.49 -9.28
N ASP A 40 6.06 17.10 -10.53
CA ASP A 40 5.59 15.75 -10.87
C ASP A 40 6.77 14.78 -10.93
N LEU A 41 6.90 13.93 -9.92
CA LEU A 41 8.02 12.99 -9.75
C LEU A 41 8.12 11.95 -10.89
N ARG A 42 7.08 11.77 -11.70
CA ARG A 42 7.14 10.92 -12.91
C ARG A 42 8.00 11.53 -14.02
N GLN A 43 8.31 12.82 -13.92
CA GLN A 43 9.18 13.55 -14.87
C GLN A 43 10.66 13.48 -14.48
N GLY A 44 11.01 12.71 -13.44
CA GLY A 44 12.35 12.64 -12.86
C GLY A 44 12.60 13.72 -11.81
N LEU A 45 13.73 13.65 -11.11
CA LEU A 45 14.08 14.57 -10.03
C LEU A 45 14.83 15.80 -10.59
N PRO A 46 14.39 17.03 -10.30
CA PRO A 46 14.97 18.26 -10.88
C PRO A 46 16.26 18.70 -10.17
N TYR A 47 17.09 17.73 -9.77
CA TYR A 47 18.32 17.96 -9.01
C TYR A 47 19.52 17.36 -9.73
N ALA A 48 20.70 17.89 -9.43
CA ALA A 48 21.95 17.39 -9.97
C ALA A 48 22.29 16.00 -9.41
N ASP A 49 23.17 15.29 -10.10
CA ASP A 49 23.71 14.02 -9.61
C ASP A 49 24.48 14.26 -8.31
N HIS A 50 24.46 13.28 -7.40
CA HIS A 50 25.24 13.33 -6.15
C HIS A 50 25.00 14.57 -5.27
N SER A 51 23.80 15.14 -5.29
CA SER A 51 23.44 16.32 -4.50
C SER A 51 22.95 16.00 -3.08
N PHE A 52 22.51 14.77 -2.81
CA PHE A 52 21.92 14.40 -1.51
C PHE A 52 22.69 13.29 -0.80
N VAL A 53 22.73 13.36 0.53
CA VAL A 53 23.25 12.26 1.37
C VAL A 53 22.17 11.28 1.81
N ALA A 54 20.90 11.72 1.81
CA ALA A 54 19.77 10.84 2.09
C ALA A 54 18.57 11.19 1.21
N CYS A 55 17.84 10.17 0.80
CA CYS A 55 16.53 10.27 0.17
C CYS A 55 15.53 9.50 1.03
N TYR A 56 14.35 10.08 1.26
CA TYR A 56 13.25 9.48 1.99
C TYR A 56 11.98 9.57 1.14
N SER A 57 11.18 8.51 1.17
CA SER A 57 9.85 8.51 0.58
C SER A 57 8.93 7.57 1.34
N SER A 58 7.71 8.00 1.63
CA SER A 58 6.74 7.23 2.39
C SER A 58 5.38 7.29 1.72
N HIS A 59 4.82 6.13 1.46
CA HIS A 59 3.52 5.94 0.80
C HIS A 59 3.41 6.66 -0.55
N PHE A 60 4.43 6.49 -1.38
CA PHE A 60 4.49 7.07 -2.73
C PHE A 60 4.76 6.01 -3.80
N LEU A 61 5.68 5.08 -3.52
CA LEU A 61 6.15 4.11 -4.52
C LEU A 61 5.04 3.19 -5.01
N GLU A 62 4.08 2.83 -4.15
CA GLU A 62 2.92 2.01 -4.48
C GLU A 62 1.96 2.65 -5.48
N HIS A 63 2.00 3.98 -5.62
CA HIS A 63 1.19 4.72 -6.59
C HIS A 63 1.77 4.71 -8.01
N LEU A 64 2.96 4.13 -8.19
CA LEU A 64 3.66 4.05 -9.46
C LEU A 64 3.53 2.66 -10.06
N ASP A 65 3.35 2.58 -11.38
CA ASP A 65 3.51 1.29 -12.06
C ASP A 65 4.96 0.81 -11.94
N ARG A 66 5.21 -0.48 -12.23
CA ARG A 66 6.56 -1.08 -12.05
C ARG A 66 7.67 -0.34 -12.79
N GLY A 67 7.38 0.19 -13.98
CA GLY A 67 8.37 0.93 -14.78
C GLY A 67 8.63 2.32 -14.20
N GLN A 68 7.56 3.00 -13.77
CA GLN A 68 7.64 4.28 -13.07
C GLN A 68 8.40 4.15 -11.75
N ALA A 69 8.08 3.15 -10.93
CA ALA A 69 8.74 2.86 -9.66
C ALA A 69 10.25 2.63 -9.85
N PHE A 70 10.63 1.80 -10.84
CA PHE A 70 12.04 1.61 -11.19
C PHE A 70 12.72 2.93 -11.58
N ASN A 71 12.09 3.74 -12.44
CA ASN A 71 12.65 5.02 -12.87
C ASN A 71 12.77 6.02 -11.72
N SER A 72 11.78 6.10 -10.83
CA SER A 72 11.82 6.97 -9.65
C SER A 72 12.94 6.56 -8.70
N LEU A 73 13.10 5.26 -8.41
CA LEU A 73 14.21 4.77 -7.60
C LEU A 73 15.57 5.00 -8.28
N ARG A 74 15.66 4.87 -9.61
CA ARG A 74 16.86 5.20 -10.37
C ARG A 74 17.22 6.69 -10.29
N GLU A 75 16.23 7.57 -10.25
CA GLU A 75 16.45 8.99 -10.01
C GLU A 75 16.94 9.25 -8.58
N CYS A 76 16.41 8.55 -7.57
CA CYS A 76 16.95 8.59 -6.21
C CYS A 76 18.42 8.17 -6.20
N TRP A 77 18.73 7.05 -6.87
CA TRP A 77 20.09 6.56 -7.03
C TRP A 77 20.95 7.63 -7.70
N ARG A 78 20.51 8.29 -8.77
CA ARG A 78 21.28 9.33 -9.47
C ARG A 78 21.63 10.50 -8.55
N VAL A 79 20.65 11.04 -7.81
CA VAL A 79 20.84 12.23 -6.98
C VAL A 79 21.56 11.94 -5.66
N LEU A 80 21.61 10.69 -5.20
CA LEU A 80 22.37 10.30 -4.01
C LEU A 80 23.89 10.34 -4.26
N GLN A 81 24.65 10.73 -3.24
CA GLN A 81 26.10 10.55 -3.17
C GLN A 81 26.45 9.08 -2.97
N SER A 82 27.70 8.68 -3.28
CA SER A 82 28.20 7.36 -2.86
C SER A 82 28.21 7.29 -1.33
N GLY A 83 27.76 6.16 -0.79
CA GLY A 83 27.45 5.99 0.64
C GLY A 83 26.11 6.62 1.08
N GLY A 84 25.38 7.27 0.18
CA GLY A 84 24.09 7.90 0.47
C GLY A 84 22.99 6.87 0.74
N ILE A 85 22.07 7.22 1.63
CA ILE A 85 21.02 6.32 2.13
C ILE A 85 19.69 6.64 1.46
N LEU A 86 19.04 5.63 0.90
CA LEU A 86 17.63 5.68 0.52
C LEU A 86 16.80 5.00 1.61
N ARG A 87 15.79 5.67 2.14
CA ARG A 87 14.74 5.09 3.00
C ARG A 87 13.40 5.12 2.28
N VAL A 88 12.76 3.97 2.15
CA VAL A 88 11.44 3.82 1.50
C VAL A 88 10.48 3.16 2.48
N VAL A 89 9.26 3.72 2.55
CA VAL A 89 8.16 3.19 3.35
C VAL A 89 6.96 2.94 2.44
N VAL A 90 6.48 1.70 2.40
CA VAL A 90 5.34 1.26 1.58
C VAL A 90 4.42 0.33 2.38
N PRO A 91 3.13 0.23 2.03
CA PRO A 91 2.22 -0.76 2.63
C PRO A 91 2.79 -2.18 2.54
N ASP A 92 2.67 -2.94 3.62
CA ASP A 92 3.16 -4.31 3.69
C ASP A 92 2.14 -5.31 3.12
N LEU A 93 2.32 -5.70 1.85
CA LEU A 93 1.48 -6.69 1.19
C LEU A 93 1.42 -8.02 1.94
N GLU A 94 2.54 -8.46 2.52
CA GLU A 94 2.59 -9.75 3.22
C GLU A 94 1.71 -9.72 4.47
N THR A 95 1.84 -8.66 5.27
CA THR A 95 1.04 -8.48 6.48
C THR A 95 -0.45 -8.39 6.16
N ILE A 96 -0.83 -7.62 5.13
CA ILE A 96 -2.24 -7.51 4.70
C ILE A 96 -2.78 -8.88 4.26
N ALA A 97 -2.03 -9.61 3.43
CA ALA A 97 -2.43 -10.93 2.94
C ALA A 97 -2.55 -11.98 4.06
N ARG A 98 -1.65 -11.94 5.07
CA ARG A 98 -1.73 -12.82 6.24
C ARG A 98 -3.00 -12.58 7.04
N HIS A 99 -3.33 -11.32 7.32
CA HIS A 99 -4.58 -11.00 8.00
C HIS A 99 -5.81 -11.42 7.20
N TYR A 100 -5.79 -11.25 5.88
CA TYR A 100 -6.86 -11.75 5.03
C TYR A 100 -7.06 -13.27 5.19
N LEU A 101 -5.98 -14.05 5.13
CA LEU A 101 -6.05 -15.51 5.32
C LEU A 101 -6.49 -15.88 6.74
N GLU A 102 -6.00 -15.20 7.76
CA GLU A 102 -6.40 -15.44 9.16
C GLU A 102 -7.88 -15.16 9.41
N LEU A 103 -8.41 -14.09 8.83
CA LEU A 103 -9.83 -13.72 8.95
C LEU A 103 -10.71 -14.68 8.14
N LEU A 104 -10.28 -15.05 6.92
CA LEU A 104 -10.97 -16.03 6.10
C LEU A 104 -11.06 -17.39 6.80
N ASP A 105 -9.95 -17.86 7.37
CA ASP A 105 -9.91 -19.12 8.12
C ASP A 105 -10.85 -19.12 9.33
N GLN A 106 -10.97 -17.98 10.02
CA GLN A 106 -11.91 -17.82 11.14
C GLN A 106 -13.37 -17.86 10.68
N LEU A 107 -13.69 -17.15 9.60
CA LEU A 107 -15.02 -17.14 9.00
C LEU A 107 -15.41 -18.52 8.46
N ASP A 108 -14.49 -19.21 7.79
CA ASP A 108 -14.71 -20.57 7.32
C ASP A 108 -14.99 -21.51 8.49
N ARG A 109 -14.19 -21.47 9.55
CA ARG A 109 -14.46 -22.29 10.75
C ARG A 109 -15.84 -22.02 11.34
N ALA A 110 -16.24 -20.75 11.48
CA ALA A 110 -17.56 -20.39 11.97
C ALA A 110 -18.67 -20.88 11.02
N TYR A 111 -18.47 -20.78 9.71
CA TYR A 111 -19.39 -21.27 8.69
C TYR A 111 -19.58 -22.77 8.73
N TRP A 112 -18.49 -23.50 8.81
CA TRP A 112 -18.54 -24.95 8.85
C TRP A 112 -19.09 -25.46 10.18
N ALA A 113 -18.75 -24.85 11.32
CA ALA A 113 -19.33 -25.19 12.62
C ALA A 113 -20.87 -25.08 12.62
N ASN A 114 -21.41 -23.96 12.14
CA ASN A 114 -22.85 -23.75 11.98
C ASN A 114 -23.51 -24.74 11.02
N LYS A 115 -22.82 -25.12 9.93
CA LYS A 115 -23.35 -26.07 8.95
C LYS A 115 -23.41 -27.49 9.52
N ILE A 116 -22.42 -27.92 10.30
CA ILE A 116 -22.39 -29.25 10.95
C ILE A 116 -23.52 -29.35 11.98
N GLU A 117 -23.70 -28.32 12.80
CA GLU A 117 -24.77 -28.29 13.81
C GLU A 117 -26.16 -28.41 13.16
N ARG A 118 -26.34 -27.76 12.00
CA ARG A 118 -27.60 -27.83 11.23
C ARG A 118 -27.80 -29.15 10.48
N SER A 119 -26.74 -29.84 10.07
CA SER A 119 -26.83 -31.06 9.24
C SER A 119 -26.80 -32.37 10.02
N GLY A 120 -26.23 -32.39 11.24
CA GLY A 120 -26.21 -33.56 12.13
C GLY A 120 -25.38 -34.76 11.64
N ASP A 121 -24.60 -34.62 10.56
CA ASP A 121 -23.80 -35.70 9.96
C ASP A 121 -22.33 -35.29 9.78
N GLU A 122 -21.56 -35.49 10.86
CA GLU A 122 -20.13 -35.19 10.95
C GLU A 122 -19.25 -36.04 10.00
N GLN A 123 -19.71 -37.24 9.60
CA GLN A 123 -18.90 -38.20 8.85
C GLN A 123 -18.92 -37.92 7.34
N THR A 124 -20.09 -37.61 6.79
CA THR A 124 -20.21 -37.08 5.42
C THR A 124 -19.43 -35.78 5.28
N PHE A 125 -19.44 -34.97 6.34
CA PHE A 125 -18.73 -33.69 6.44
C PHE A 125 -17.19 -33.81 6.39
N LYS A 126 -16.57 -34.69 7.21
CA LYS A 126 -15.10 -34.91 7.15
C LYS A 126 -14.64 -35.36 5.76
N THR A 127 -15.51 -36.03 5.02
CA THR A 127 -15.26 -36.48 3.66
C THR A 127 -15.34 -35.33 2.64
N GLU A 128 -16.32 -34.43 2.73
CA GLU A 128 -16.42 -33.25 1.85
C GLU A 128 -15.26 -32.26 2.04
N LEU A 129 -14.87 -31.97 3.30
CA LEU A 129 -13.74 -31.07 3.61
C LEU A 129 -12.42 -31.61 3.08
N ALA A 130 -12.16 -32.91 3.29
CA ALA A 130 -10.97 -33.58 2.77
C ALA A 130 -10.95 -33.58 1.23
N ASN A 131 -12.12 -33.70 0.58
CA ASN A 131 -12.22 -33.71 -0.88
C ASN A 131 -12.12 -32.30 -1.50
N GLY A 132 -12.66 -31.26 -0.85
CA GLY A 132 -12.54 -29.87 -1.30
C GLY A 132 -11.12 -29.34 -1.23
N ILE A 133 -10.36 -29.72 -0.19
CA ILE A 133 -8.94 -29.34 -0.03
C ILE A 133 -8.02 -30.21 -0.90
N SER A 134 -8.37 -31.48 -1.16
CA SER A 134 -7.59 -32.42 -1.99
C SER A 134 -7.75 -32.20 -3.50
N ALA A 135 -8.88 -31.63 -3.94
CA ALA A 135 -9.13 -31.37 -5.36
C ALA A 135 -8.09 -30.42 -6.00
N ASP A 136 -7.56 -29.45 -5.23
CA ASP A 136 -6.56 -28.50 -5.72
C ASP A 136 -5.13 -29.06 -5.72
N ALA A 137 -4.83 -30.05 -4.89
CA ALA A 137 -3.50 -30.68 -4.87
C ALA A 137 -3.27 -31.63 -6.07
N ASN A 138 -4.34 -32.22 -6.61
CA ASN A 138 -4.25 -33.16 -7.73
C ASN A 138 -4.31 -32.47 -9.11
N HIS A 139 -4.78 -31.22 -9.21
CA HIS A 139 -4.81 -30.52 -10.50
C HIS A 139 -3.43 -29.96 -10.91
N ILE A 140 -2.52 -29.72 -9.95
CA ILE A 140 -1.15 -29.20 -10.21
C ILE A 140 -0.20 -30.29 -10.73
N THR A 141 -0.53 -31.58 -10.57
CA THR A 141 0.38 -32.68 -10.95
C THR A 141 0.11 -33.30 -12.33
N SER A 142 -0.90 -32.84 -13.07
CA SER A 142 -1.29 -33.46 -14.34
C SER A 142 -0.79 -32.78 -15.63
N GLU A 143 -0.15 -31.60 -15.57
CA GLU A 143 0.29 -30.86 -16.77
C GLU A 143 1.79 -30.87 -17.07
N ASN A 144 2.61 -31.69 -16.39
CA ASN A 144 4.03 -31.82 -16.77
C ASN A 144 4.50 -33.29 -16.76
N GLN A 145 4.01 -34.05 -17.72
CA GLN A 145 4.70 -35.27 -18.18
C GLN A 145 5.43 -34.97 -19.49
N GLY A 146 6.66 -34.49 -19.37
CA GLY A 146 7.53 -34.32 -20.53
C GLY A 146 8.77 -33.50 -20.26
N THR A 147 9.68 -33.96 -19.39
CA THR A 147 11.16 -33.92 -19.51
C THR A 147 11.82 -34.22 -18.15
N GLU A 148 13.02 -34.80 -18.21
CA GLU A 148 13.76 -35.55 -17.19
C GLU A 148 13.99 -34.90 -15.80
N PRO A 149 14.31 -35.71 -14.75
CA PRO A 149 14.39 -35.23 -13.38
C PRO A 149 15.79 -34.69 -13.03
N HIS A 150 15.87 -33.41 -12.67
CA HIS A 150 16.98 -32.90 -11.86
C HIS A 150 16.48 -32.54 -10.44
N ASN A 151 17.10 -33.22 -9.47
CA ASN A 151 16.91 -33.11 -8.02
C ASN A 151 16.76 -31.66 -7.50
N THR A 152 15.53 -31.23 -7.20
CA THR A 152 15.27 -30.10 -6.28
C THR A 152 13.96 -30.22 -5.48
N THR A 153 13.15 -31.25 -5.69
CA THR A 153 11.80 -31.40 -5.08
C THR A 153 11.77 -31.78 -3.60
N SER A 154 12.93 -31.95 -2.95
CA SER A 154 13.03 -32.36 -1.53
C SER A 154 12.85 -31.21 -0.53
N SER A 155 13.03 -29.95 -0.93
CA SER A 155 13.00 -28.79 -0.01
C SER A 155 11.63 -28.11 0.09
N ALA A 156 10.84 -28.11 -0.99
CA ALA A 156 9.49 -27.53 -0.99
C ALA A 156 8.47 -28.43 -0.28
N LYS A 157 8.57 -29.76 -0.45
CA LYS A 157 7.71 -30.73 0.24
C LYS A 157 7.91 -30.76 1.76
N SER A 158 9.13 -30.47 2.25
CA SER A 158 9.39 -30.43 3.70
C SER A 158 8.91 -29.14 4.36
N LYS A 159 8.82 -28.02 3.62
CA LYS A 159 8.25 -26.75 4.12
C LYS A 159 6.73 -26.71 4.08
N LEU A 160 6.09 -27.32 3.07
CA LEU A 160 4.63 -27.44 3.01
C LEU A 160 4.07 -28.34 4.12
N ALA A 161 4.82 -29.38 4.52
CA ALA A 161 4.47 -30.26 5.63
C ALA A 161 4.64 -29.62 7.03
N GLN A 162 5.28 -28.44 7.10
CA GLN A 162 5.50 -27.66 8.33
C GLN A 162 4.57 -26.45 8.47
N MET A 163 3.71 -26.20 7.48
CA MET A 163 2.54 -25.34 7.73
C MET A 163 1.66 -26.06 8.75
N PRO A 164 1.15 -25.35 9.77
CA PRO A 164 0.30 -25.97 10.78
C PRO A 164 -0.82 -26.70 10.05
N ARG A 165 -0.83 -28.03 10.15
CA ARG A 165 -2.02 -28.80 9.80
C ARG A 165 -3.10 -28.25 10.72
N LEU A 166 -4.23 -27.87 10.14
CA LEU A 166 -5.43 -27.57 10.91
C LEU A 166 -5.77 -28.84 11.69
N ASP A 167 -5.29 -28.93 12.93
CA ASP A 167 -5.72 -29.95 13.87
C ASP A 167 -7.21 -29.70 14.12
N PRO A 168 -8.08 -30.70 13.87
CA PRO A 168 -9.52 -30.55 14.01
C PRO A 168 -9.96 -30.69 15.48
N GLU A 169 -9.16 -30.20 16.43
CA GLU A 169 -9.66 -29.97 17.79
C GLU A 169 -10.57 -28.73 17.74
N ILE A 170 -11.82 -29.00 17.37
CA ILE A 170 -12.95 -28.09 17.48
C ILE A 170 -13.04 -27.69 18.96
N SER A 171 -12.59 -26.48 19.27
CA SER A 171 -12.91 -25.82 20.53
C SER A 171 -14.43 -25.73 20.63
N GLU A 172 -15.01 -26.22 21.73
CA GLU A 172 -16.46 -26.34 22.00
C GLU A 172 -17.22 -24.99 22.10
N THR A 173 -16.66 -23.88 21.65
CA THR A 173 -17.37 -22.59 21.61
C THR A 173 -17.86 -22.32 20.19
N THR A 174 -19.03 -22.87 19.87
CA THR A 174 -19.78 -22.60 18.64
C THR A 174 -20.57 -21.29 18.80
N ASP A 175 -19.93 -20.16 18.52
CA ASP A 175 -20.65 -18.90 18.35
C ASP A 175 -21.15 -18.81 16.90
N ASP A 176 -22.47 -18.66 16.74
CA ASP A 176 -23.17 -18.52 15.47
C ASP A 176 -22.49 -17.45 14.59
N LEU A 177 -22.20 -17.72 13.32
CA LEU A 177 -21.71 -16.74 12.33
C LEU A 177 -22.49 -15.42 12.32
N ASP A 178 -23.82 -15.49 12.46
CA ASP A 178 -24.69 -14.30 12.49
C ASP A 178 -24.51 -13.50 13.80
N SER A 179 -23.76 -14.04 14.76
CA SER A 179 -23.40 -13.42 16.04
C SER A 179 -21.96 -12.86 16.09
N GLN A 180 -21.19 -12.90 14.99
CA GLN A 180 -19.82 -12.36 14.91
C GLN A 180 -19.67 -11.14 13.95
N PRO A 181 -20.41 -10.02 14.18
CA PRO A 181 -20.39 -8.86 13.30
C PRO A 181 -19.01 -8.17 13.21
N GLU A 182 -18.19 -8.28 14.26
CA GLU A 182 -16.84 -7.74 14.28
C GLU A 182 -15.89 -8.48 13.32
N LEU A 183 -16.00 -9.82 13.25
CA LEU A 183 -15.16 -10.64 12.37
C LEU A 183 -15.44 -10.32 10.90
N TRP A 184 -16.71 -10.19 10.53
CA TRP A 184 -17.12 -9.75 9.19
C TRP A 184 -16.64 -8.34 8.88
N ALA A 185 -16.77 -7.40 9.82
CA ALA A 185 -16.29 -6.03 9.63
C ALA A 185 -14.76 -5.97 9.41
N ASN A 186 -14.00 -6.76 10.17
CA ASN A 186 -12.54 -6.84 10.01
C ASN A 186 -12.17 -7.47 8.66
N TYR A 187 -12.92 -8.49 8.21
CA TYR A 187 -12.78 -9.08 6.89
C TYR A 187 -13.12 -8.09 5.76
N ASP A 188 -14.21 -7.35 5.87
CA ASP A 188 -14.58 -6.34 4.89
C ASP A 188 -13.50 -5.26 4.79
N TRP A 189 -12.97 -4.80 5.93
CA TRP A 189 -11.85 -3.86 5.94
C TRP A 189 -10.61 -4.41 5.25
N ILE A 190 -10.19 -5.64 5.56
CA ILE A 190 -8.96 -6.20 4.98
C ILE A 190 -9.09 -6.42 3.48
N MET A 191 -10.29 -6.71 2.98
CA MET A 191 -10.57 -6.81 1.55
C MET A 191 -10.43 -5.45 0.85
N LEU A 192 -10.89 -4.38 1.49
CA LEU A 192 -10.70 -3.02 0.98
C LEU A 192 -9.23 -2.62 0.95
N GLU A 193 -8.48 -2.91 2.02
CA GLU A 193 -7.05 -2.65 2.13
C GLU A 193 -6.23 -3.46 1.10
N LEU A 194 -6.56 -4.73 0.89
CA LEU A 194 -5.84 -5.63 -0.02
C LEU A 194 -6.15 -5.40 -1.49
N LEU A 195 -7.43 -5.22 -1.84
CA LEU A 195 -7.88 -5.23 -3.24
C LEU A 195 -8.34 -3.86 -3.72
N GLU A 196 -9.22 -3.19 -2.98
CA GLU A 196 -9.90 -1.97 -3.44
C GLU A 196 -8.92 -0.85 -3.75
N GLN A 197 -7.86 -0.71 -2.93
CA GLN A 197 -6.79 0.26 -3.16
C GLN A 197 -6.13 0.13 -4.54
N SER A 198 -6.16 -1.06 -5.16
CA SER A 198 -5.58 -1.34 -6.47
C SER A 198 -6.59 -1.34 -7.63
N VAL A 199 -7.87 -1.65 -7.35
CA VAL A 199 -8.89 -1.84 -8.40
C VAL A 199 -9.89 -0.69 -8.53
N ARG A 200 -9.94 0.24 -7.58
CA ARG A 200 -10.93 1.32 -7.60
C ARG A 200 -10.85 2.22 -8.84
N SER A 201 -11.98 2.86 -9.14
CA SER A 201 -12.16 3.76 -10.28
C SER A 201 -12.73 5.13 -9.91
N GLN A 202 -12.83 5.43 -8.61
CA GLN A 202 -13.34 6.68 -8.08
C GLN A 202 -12.60 7.12 -6.81
N THR A 203 -12.57 8.42 -6.54
CA THR A 203 -11.92 9.00 -5.35
C THR A 203 -12.61 8.52 -4.07
N GLY A 204 -11.83 8.12 -3.07
CA GLY A 204 -12.31 7.59 -1.80
C GLY A 204 -12.85 6.16 -1.89
N GLY A 205 -13.57 5.83 -2.96
CA GLY A 205 -14.00 4.46 -3.23
C GLY A 205 -14.88 3.86 -2.13
N GLU A 206 -14.81 2.55 -1.97
CA GLU A 206 -15.55 1.85 -0.91
C GLU A 206 -14.90 2.05 0.46
N MET A 207 -13.57 2.16 0.52
CA MET A 207 -12.83 2.46 1.76
C MET A 207 -13.28 3.79 2.38
N GLY A 208 -13.46 4.84 1.58
CA GLY A 208 -13.98 6.12 2.06
C GLY A 208 -15.41 6.03 2.57
N ALA A 209 -16.26 5.23 1.93
CA ALA A 209 -17.63 4.97 2.39
C ALA A 209 -17.63 4.17 3.70
N TYR A 210 -16.75 3.17 3.84
CA TYR A 210 -16.57 2.41 5.06
C TYR A 210 -16.14 3.31 6.21
N LEU A 211 -15.08 4.12 6.02
CA LEU A 211 -14.58 5.03 7.04
C LEU A 211 -15.60 6.12 7.43
N ALA A 212 -16.45 6.56 6.51
CA ALA A 212 -17.51 7.53 6.79
C ALA A 212 -18.62 6.97 7.68
N ASN A 213 -18.80 5.65 7.68
CA ASN A 213 -19.80 4.94 8.49
C ASN A 213 -19.16 4.03 9.55
N LEU A 214 -17.88 4.26 9.88
CA LEU A 214 -17.11 3.43 10.80
C LEU A 214 -17.74 3.46 12.20
N GLN A 215 -18.07 2.29 12.72
CA GLN A 215 -18.60 2.17 14.08
C GLN A 215 -17.48 2.22 15.13
N PRO A 216 -17.77 2.66 16.37
CA PRO A 216 -16.77 2.71 17.44
C PRO A 216 -16.06 1.38 17.69
N GLU A 217 -16.80 0.27 17.67
CA GLU A 217 -16.30 -1.10 17.87
C GLU A 217 -15.30 -1.54 16.78
N GLN A 218 -15.47 -1.08 15.54
CA GLN A 218 -14.58 -1.39 14.41
C GLN A 218 -13.33 -0.50 14.40
N SER A 219 -13.36 0.62 15.14
CA SER A 219 -12.35 1.66 15.05
C SER A 219 -10.99 1.22 15.56
N GLU A 220 -10.93 0.30 16.52
CA GLU A 220 -9.67 -0.22 17.04
C GLU A 220 -8.92 -1.04 15.99
N PHE A 221 -9.60 -1.98 15.32
CA PHE A 221 -9.00 -2.77 14.26
C PHE A 221 -8.52 -1.85 13.12
N VAL A 222 -9.37 -0.97 12.60
CA VAL A 222 -9.00 -0.04 11.52
C VAL A 222 -7.84 0.88 11.94
N ARG A 223 -7.87 1.42 13.17
CA ARG A 223 -6.76 2.23 13.71
C ARG A 223 -5.46 1.43 13.78
N SER A 224 -5.53 0.14 14.16
CA SER A 224 -4.35 -0.71 14.16
C SER A 224 -3.75 -0.87 12.76
N ARG A 225 -4.57 -0.80 11.70
CA ARG A 225 -4.18 -0.89 10.29
C ARG A 225 -3.54 0.40 9.76
N ILE A 226 -4.26 1.52 9.84
CA ILE A 226 -3.86 2.79 9.19
C ILE A 226 -3.29 3.85 10.14
N GLY A 227 -3.23 3.55 11.44
CA GLY A 227 -2.64 4.40 12.45
C GLY A 227 -3.27 5.80 12.50
N ALA A 228 -2.41 6.82 12.57
CA ALA A 228 -2.80 8.22 12.66
C ALA A 228 -3.55 8.76 11.42
N GLU A 229 -3.63 8.01 10.32
CA GLU A 229 -4.45 8.41 9.17
C GLU A 229 -5.95 8.38 9.49
N LEU A 230 -6.39 7.47 10.36
CA LEU A 230 -7.79 7.41 10.78
C LEU A 230 -8.21 8.73 11.46
N ASP A 231 -7.37 9.24 12.36
CA ASP A 231 -7.63 10.50 13.07
C ASP A 231 -7.73 11.69 12.10
N ARG A 232 -6.86 11.73 11.09
CA ARG A 232 -6.91 12.77 10.04
C ARG A 232 -8.19 12.69 9.22
N TYR A 233 -8.62 11.48 8.86
CA TYR A 233 -9.85 11.27 8.11
C TYR A 233 -11.08 11.70 8.92
N GLN A 234 -11.17 11.28 10.18
CA GLN A 234 -12.26 11.66 11.08
C GLN A 234 -12.31 13.17 11.31
N ALA A 235 -11.15 13.82 11.51
CA ALA A 235 -11.07 15.27 11.62
C ALA A 235 -11.51 15.99 10.33
N ALA A 236 -11.21 15.44 9.16
CA ALA A 236 -11.64 15.98 7.87
C ALA A 236 -13.16 15.86 7.67
N LEU A 237 -13.79 14.79 8.13
CA LEU A 237 -15.24 14.62 8.10
C LEU A 237 -15.99 15.60 9.02
N GLN A 238 -15.39 15.93 10.16
CA GLN A 238 -15.96 16.88 11.14
C GLN A 238 -15.73 18.35 10.76
N SER A 239 -14.80 18.62 9.84
CA SER A 239 -14.49 19.97 9.40
C SER A 239 -15.62 20.53 8.51
N PRO A 240 -16.10 21.78 8.75
CA PRO A 240 -17.12 22.38 7.90
C PRO A 240 -16.62 22.45 6.46
N VAL A 241 -17.40 21.91 5.51
CA VAL A 241 -17.10 21.94 4.08
C VAL A 241 -16.71 23.38 3.70
N PRO A 242 -15.48 23.64 3.21
CA PRO A 242 -15.12 24.98 2.82
C PRO A 242 -16.12 25.46 1.77
N SER A 243 -16.74 26.61 2.03
CA SER A 243 -17.62 27.30 1.09
C SER A 243 -17.04 27.21 -0.34
N ARG A 244 -17.88 26.87 -1.34
CA ARG A 244 -17.47 26.76 -2.76
C ARG A 244 -16.67 28.00 -3.23
N TRP A 245 -16.93 29.15 -2.63
CA TRP A 245 -16.24 30.42 -2.87
C TRP A 245 -14.77 30.45 -2.40
N HIS A 246 -14.40 29.69 -1.37
CA HIS A 246 -13.02 29.61 -0.88
C HIS A 246 -12.13 28.71 -1.75
N LYS A 247 -12.68 27.63 -2.34
CA LYS A 247 -11.97 26.77 -3.32
C LYS A 247 -11.65 27.52 -4.63
N LEU A 248 -12.55 28.38 -5.10
CA LEU A 248 -12.35 29.19 -6.31
C LEU A 248 -11.21 30.20 -6.17
N ARG A 249 -10.90 30.65 -4.94
CA ARG A 249 -9.84 31.64 -4.68
C ARG A 249 -8.44 31.02 -4.58
N THR A 250 -8.33 29.70 -4.38
CA THR A 250 -7.04 28.99 -4.23
C THR A 250 -6.70 28.07 -5.40
N SER A 251 -7.66 27.69 -6.23
CA SER A 251 -7.40 26.90 -7.44
C SER A 251 -6.71 27.74 -8.51
N SER A 252 -5.47 27.38 -8.86
CA SER A 252 -4.71 28.01 -9.95
C SER A 252 -5.50 27.97 -11.25
N ILE A 253 -5.44 29.05 -12.05
CA ILE A 253 -6.01 29.15 -13.40
C ILE A 253 -5.65 27.92 -14.24
N ARG A 254 -4.44 27.38 -14.09
CA ARG A 254 -3.98 26.16 -14.78
C ARG A 254 -4.85 24.94 -14.46
N SER A 255 -5.24 24.76 -13.21
CA SER A 255 -6.11 23.66 -12.77
C SER A 255 -7.54 23.79 -13.31
N LEU A 256 -8.04 25.02 -13.46
CA LEU A 256 -9.35 25.29 -14.04
C LEU A 256 -9.35 24.95 -15.54
N TRP A 257 -8.32 25.39 -16.27
CA TRP A 257 -8.16 25.04 -17.68
C TRP A 257 -8.02 23.53 -17.91
N GLN A 258 -7.32 22.82 -17.03
CA GLN A 258 -7.22 21.36 -17.10
C GLN A 258 -8.59 20.70 -16.97
N LYS A 259 -9.43 21.14 -16.02
CA LYS A 259 -10.80 20.62 -15.87
C LYS A 259 -11.66 20.87 -17.10
N VAL A 260 -11.57 22.07 -17.69
CA VAL A 260 -12.30 22.40 -18.92
C VAL A 260 -11.83 21.51 -20.09
N ARG A 261 -10.51 21.35 -20.26
CA ARG A 261 -9.94 20.47 -21.31
C ARG A 261 -10.40 19.03 -21.17
N VAL A 262 -10.38 18.48 -19.96
CA VAL A 262 -10.87 17.12 -19.68
C VAL A 262 -12.36 16.99 -19.99
N ALA A 263 -13.18 17.98 -19.62
CA ALA A 263 -14.61 17.97 -19.93
C ALA A 263 -14.88 17.98 -21.43
N ILE A 264 -14.15 18.80 -22.20
CA ILE A 264 -14.25 18.82 -23.67
C ILE A 264 -13.83 17.46 -24.26
N ALA A 265 -12.69 16.91 -23.84
CA ALA A 265 -12.20 15.62 -24.32
C ALA A 265 -13.21 14.50 -24.05
N ARG A 266 -13.79 14.46 -22.84
CA ARG A 266 -14.85 13.51 -22.49
C ARG A 266 -16.04 13.61 -23.43
N GLN A 267 -16.53 14.82 -23.71
CA GLN A 267 -17.67 15.00 -24.62
C GLN A 267 -17.34 14.57 -26.04
N LEU A 268 -16.12 14.81 -26.51
CA LEU A 268 -15.69 14.34 -27.83
C LEU A 268 -15.63 12.81 -27.89
N VAL A 269 -15.05 12.15 -26.88
CA VAL A 269 -15.02 10.68 -26.80
C VAL A 269 -16.45 10.12 -26.79
N TRP A 270 -17.34 10.72 -26.00
CA TRP A 270 -18.74 10.33 -25.96
C TRP A 270 -19.44 10.47 -27.32
N LEU A 271 -19.24 11.60 -28.02
CA LEU A 271 -19.83 11.84 -29.34
C LEU A 271 -19.32 10.88 -30.41
N VAL A 272 -18.04 10.53 -30.39
CA VAL A 272 -17.38 9.74 -31.44
C VAL A 272 -17.52 8.23 -31.19
N ALA A 273 -17.40 7.80 -29.94
CA ALA A 273 -17.25 6.38 -29.57
C ALA A 273 -18.29 5.90 -28.55
N GLY A 274 -19.26 6.75 -28.19
CA GLY A 274 -20.38 6.37 -27.33
C GLY A 274 -20.07 6.40 -25.83
N LYS A 275 -21.05 5.92 -25.05
CA LYS A 275 -21.05 6.00 -23.60
C LYS A 275 -19.97 5.12 -22.96
N GLU A 276 -19.80 3.89 -23.44
CA GLU A 276 -18.81 2.96 -22.89
C GLU A 276 -17.39 3.51 -23.03
N ALA A 277 -17.05 4.09 -24.19
CA ALA A 277 -15.74 4.69 -24.43
C ALA A 277 -15.49 5.93 -23.55
N SER A 278 -16.51 6.77 -23.36
CA SER A 278 -16.41 7.91 -22.45
C SER A 278 -16.17 7.48 -21.01
N ASN A 279 -16.85 6.41 -20.55
CA ASN A 279 -16.62 5.86 -19.22
C ASN A 279 -15.21 5.30 -19.07
N ALA A 280 -14.72 4.54 -20.07
CA ALA A 280 -13.35 4.03 -20.07
C ALA A 280 -12.31 5.15 -20.03
N PHE A 281 -12.55 6.26 -20.73
CA PHE A 281 -11.70 7.45 -20.69
C PHE A 281 -11.63 8.07 -19.29
N GLU A 282 -12.77 8.23 -18.61
CA GLU A 282 -12.80 8.75 -17.23
C GLU A 282 -12.08 7.82 -16.25
N ILE A 283 -12.29 6.51 -16.36
CA ILE A 283 -11.59 5.50 -15.56
C ILE A 283 -10.08 5.59 -15.81
N GLY A 284 -9.65 5.72 -17.07
CA GLY A 284 -8.23 5.87 -17.41
C GLY A 284 -7.60 7.13 -16.81
N LEU A 285 -8.31 8.26 -16.86
CA LEU A 285 -7.85 9.50 -16.23
C LEU A 285 -7.75 9.38 -14.71
N PHE A 286 -8.74 8.74 -14.07
CA PHE A 286 -8.72 8.51 -12.63
C PHE A 286 -7.55 7.61 -12.21
N ARG A 287 -7.39 6.46 -12.88
CA ARG A 287 -6.33 5.50 -12.55
C ARG A 287 -4.93 6.06 -12.75
N THR A 288 -4.74 7.05 -13.63
CA THR A 288 -3.45 7.71 -13.87
C THR A 288 -3.23 8.98 -13.03
N ALA A 289 -4.18 9.35 -12.16
CA ALA A 289 -4.12 10.55 -11.33
C ALA A 289 -3.19 10.44 -10.10
N GLY A 290 -2.68 9.23 -9.81
CA GLY A 290 -1.82 8.96 -8.64
C GLY A 290 -2.58 8.64 -7.36
N GLU A 291 -3.88 8.38 -7.44
CA GLU A 291 -4.71 8.04 -6.28
C GLU A 291 -4.69 6.54 -5.92
N ILE A 292 -4.57 5.65 -6.92
CA ILE A 292 -4.62 4.21 -6.70
C ILE A 292 -3.25 3.63 -6.41
N HIS A 293 -3.20 2.49 -5.74
CA HIS A 293 -2.00 1.66 -5.69
C HIS A 293 -1.89 0.94 -7.04
N GLN A 294 -0.88 1.29 -7.83
CA GLN A 294 -0.57 0.62 -9.09
C GLN A 294 0.19 -0.68 -8.84
N TRP A 295 0.90 -0.77 -7.72
CA TRP A 295 1.65 -1.94 -7.33
C TRP A 295 1.78 -2.02 -5.81
N MET A 296 1.72 -3.22 -5.25
CA MET A 296 1.98 -3.49 -3.84
C MET A 296 3.28 -4.27 -3.68
N TYR A 297 3.94 -4.09 -2.55
CA TYR A 297 5.27 -4.64 -2.30
C TYR A 297 5.28 -5.50 -1.05
N ASP A 298 6.00 -6.62 -1.17
CA ASP A 298 6.51 -7.38 -0.04
C ASP A 298 8.04 -7.13 0.08
N ARG A 299 8.66 -7.68 1.13
CA ARG A 299 10.10 -7.55 1.35
C ARG A 299 10.94 -8.05 0.17
N CYS A 300 10.54 -9.15 -0.45
CA CYS A 300 11.30 -9.78 -1.54
C CYS A 300 11.26 -8.96 -2.83
N SER A 301 10.06 -8.54 -3.23
CA SER A 301 9.81 -7.76 -4.44
C SER A 301 10.40 -6.36 -4.35
N LEU A 302 10.33 -5.72 -3.18
CA LEU A 302 10.96 -4.42 -2.93
C LEU A 302 12.49 -4.52 -2.92
N ALA A 303 13.07 -5.49 -2.21
CA ALA A 303 14.52 -5.71 -2.22
C ALA A 303 15.04 -5.95 -3.63
N ARG A 304 14.39 -6.84 -4.39
CA ARG A 304 14.77 -7.12 -5.78
C ARG A 304 14.70 -5.87 -6.66
N LEU A 305 13.69 -5.01 -6.47
CA LEU A 305 13.58 -3.76 -7.22
C LEU A 305 14.75 -2.81 -6.89
N LEU A 306 15.11 -2.68 -5.62
CA LEU A 306 16.24 -1.86 -5.17
C LEU A 306 17.58 -2.39 -5.72
N GLU A 307 17.80 -3.69 -5.69
CA GLU A 307 18.99 -4.35 -6.27
C GLU A 307 19.08 -4.11 -7.79
N GLN A 308 17.95 -4.24 -8.50
CA GLN A 308 17.87 -4.00 -9.95
C GLN A 308 18.26 -2.57 -10.33
N VAL A 309 17.97 -1.60 -9.47
CA VAL A 309 18.37 -0.20 -9.67
C VAL A 309 19.86 0.02 -9.39
N GLY A 310 20.48 -0.83 -8.56
CA GLY A 310 21.90 -0.74 -8.20
C GLY A 310 22.15 -0.29 -6.75
N PHE A 311 21.14 -0.33 -5.89
CA PHE A 311 21.34 -0.19 -4.45
C PHE A 311 21.95 -1.46 -3.84
N SER A 312 22.62 -1.31 -2.70
CA SER A 312 23.25 -2.39 -1.94
C SER A 312 22.96 -2.26 -0.44
N GLN A 313 23.38 -3.23 0.38
CA GLN A 313 23.21 -3.21 1.85
C GLN A 313 21.76 -2.98 2.30
N ILE A 314 20.82 -3.66 1.64
CA ILE A 314 19.39 -3.51 1.90
C ILE A 314 19.06 -4.05 3.28
N SER A 315 18.41 -3.22 4.10
CA SER A 315 18.07 -3.53 5.48
C SER A 315 16.62 -3.17 5.76
N PHE A 316 15.86 -4.12 6.29
CA PHE A 316 14.50 -3.88 6.77
C PHE A 316 14.56 -3.45 8.24
N LEU A 317 13.96 -2.31 8.55
CA LEU A 317 14.06 -1.63 9.83
C LEU A 317 12.67 -1.40 10.42
N SER A 318 12.62 -0.77 11.61
CA SER A 318 11.38 -0.25 12.18
C SER A 318 11.22 1.25 11.84
N ALA A 319 10.07 1.81 12.18
CA ALA A 319 9.82 3.25 12.12
C ALA A 319 10.76 4.09 13.01
N THR A 320 11.36 3.48 14.04
CA THR A 320 12.20 4.13 15.06
C THR A 320 13.68 3.76 14.93
N THR A 321 14.08 3.13 13.83
CA THR A 321 15.47 2.74 13.58
C THR A 321 15.85 3.14 12.17
N SER A 322 16.94 3.89 12.05
CA SER A 322 17.47 4.39 10.79
C SER A 322 18.98 4.56 10.86
N GLN A 323 19.66 4.35 9.73
CA GLN A 323 21.06 4.72 9.55
C GLN A 323 21.23 6.21 9.18
N ILE A 324 20.13 6.90 8.86
CA ILE A 324 20.13 8.35 8.63
C ILE A 324 20.36 9.05 9.98
N PRO A 325 21.37 9.94 10.10
CA PRO A 325 21.67 10.60 11.36
C PRO A 325 20.49 11.39 11.94
N ASP A 326 20.25 11.17 13.24
CA ASP A 326 19.19 11.80 14.03
C ASP A 326 17.79 11.65 13.42
N PHE A 327 17.49 10.55 12.71
CA PHE A 327 16.25 10.43 11.94
C PHE A 327 14.95 10.70 12.74
N ASP A 328 14.90 10.23 13.99
CA ASP A 328 13.73 10.40 14.86
C ASP A 328 13.36 11.87 15.10
N ARG A 329 14.33 12.80 15.05
CA ARG A 329 14.06 14.23 15.27
C ARG A 329 13.19 14.85 14.17
N TYR A 330 13.16 14.23 12.99
CA TYR A 330 12.43 14.75 11.84
C TYR A 330 10.95 14.37 11.88
N GLU A 331 10.56 13.45 12.77
CA GLU A 331 9.18 12.98 12.99
C GLU A 331 8.48 12.50 11.70
N LEU A 332 9.24 11.90 10.77
CA LEU A 332 8.73 11.49 9.45
C LEU A 332 8.01 10.13 9.48
N ASP A 333 8.51 9.17 10.27
CA ASP A 333 7.90 7.84 10.43
C ASP A 333 7.22 7.66 11.79
N TYR A 334 7.68 8.39 12.80
CA TYR A 334 7.28 8.26 14.19
C TYR A 334 7.14 9.64 14.83
N LYS A 335 6.01 9.90 15.48
CA LYS A 335 5.71 11.19 16.11
C LYS A 335 4.84 11.00 17.34
N ASP A 336 5.11 11.75 18.40
CA ASP A 336 4.31 11.78 19.63
C ASP A 336 4.04 10.39 20.24
N GLY A 337 5.04 9.50 20.20
CA GLY A 337 4.92 8.15 20.74
C GLY A 337 4.29 7.13 19.79
N GLN A 338 3.91 7.52 18.57
CA GLN A 338 3.14 6.70 17.64
C GLN A 338 3.82 6.58 16.27
N VAL A 339 3.77 5.37 15.70
CA VAL A 339 4.16 5.13 14.31
C VAL A 339 3.08 5.73 13.41
N LEU A 340 3.47 6.59 12.46
CA LEU A 340 2.53 7.23 11.56
C LEU A 340 1.88 6.23 10.59
N ARG A 341 2.60 5.15 10.22
CA ARG A 341 2.19 4.10 9.27
C ARG A 341 2.59 2.72 9.80
N PRO A 342 1.81 2.13 10.73
CA PRO A 342 2.24 0.95 11.49
C PRO A 342 2.36 -0.35 10.66
N ASN A 343 1.60 -0.50 9.58
CA ASN A 343 1.59 -1.70 8.74
C ASN A 343 2.36 -1.51 7.42
N SER A 344 3.53 -0.90 7.54
CA SER A 344 4.39 -0.58 6.42
C SER A 344 5.73 -1.29 6.53
N ILE A 345 6.31 -1.61 5.37
CA ILE A 345 7.70 -2.04 5.25
C ILE A 345 8.57 -0.80 5.30
N PHE A 346 9.45 -0.71 6.29
CA PHE A 346 10.51 0.29 6.34
C PHE A 346 11.79 -0.34 5.82
N VAL A 347 12.32 0.15 4.69
CA VAL A 347 13.54 -0.36 4.10
C VAL A 347 14.55 0.76 3.90
N GLU A 348 15.80 0.46 4.19
CA GLU A 348 16.94 1.30 3.83
C GLU A 348 17.88 0.57 2.89
N ALA A 349 18.48 1.30 1.96
CA ALA A 349 19.48 0.79 1.05
C ALA A 349 20.54 1.87 0.74
N ILE A 350 21.75 1.44 0.42
CA ILE A 350 22.91 2.31 0.23
C ILE A 350 23.29 2.38 -1.24
N LYS A 351 23.54 3.59 -1.75
CA LYS A 351 24.22 3.79 -3.03
C LYS A 351 25.71 3.47 -2.85
N PRO A 352 26.27 2.47 -3.55
CA PRO A 352 27.68 2.09 -3.40
C PRO A 352 28.68 3.16 -3.85
#